data_AF-A0A918P7N2-F1
#
_entry.id   AF-A0A918P7N2-F1
#
_cell.length_a   1.000
_cell.length_b   1.000
_cell.length_c   1.000
_cell.angle_alpha   90.00
_cell.angle_beta   90.00
_cell.angle_gamma   90.00
#
_symmetry.space_group_name_H-M   'P 1'
#
loop_
_entity.id
_entity.type
_entity.pdbx_description
1 polymer ?
#
loop_
_entity_poly.entity_id
_entity_poly.type
_entity_poly.pdbx_seq_one_letter_code
_entity_poly.pdbx_strand_id
1 'polypeptide(L)'
;MAFDARCRVHCHDQMIVPSKGHAFTDFLASTHPLLPDSLYFLDDSGNADTSVFGFLRVPQVDGWSTADAAWTAFLEELQVNPYITYAPGFPLHAVDLVAGRGRLLHPVGGAAPTKRRKTEAANIVLQGLRTLARVPGLAVGAVYRHGATREDLYADLVEMVNNRHAAAGTSCQFIVDGNGTERGLRAAHRRLPVEYRHVLGDPLLVPARRIPLLQAADFVAYAAHQSVVRLPSRAFMWDWYTQVFPAANALIDLGSRLKRSGPLR
;
A
#
# COMPACT_ATOMS: atom_id res chain seq x y z
N MET A 1 5.72 -43.54 8.27
CA MET A 1 6.07 -42.31 7.52
C MET A 1 7.49 -41.94 7.89
N ALA A 2 8.40 -41.95 6.92
CA ALA A 2 9.77 -41.45 7.05
C ALA A 2 10.14 -40.82 5.70
N PHE A 3 10.77 -39.65 5.73
CA PHE A 3 11.23 -38.97 4.51
C PHE A 3 12.66 -39.44 4.19
N ASP A 4 12.86 -40.09 3.04
CA ASP A 4 14.20 -40.36 2.51
C ASP A 4 14.70 -39.15 1.70
N ALA A 5 15.86 -38.64 2.10
CA ALA A 5 16.48 -37.48 1.49
C ALA A 5 17.39 -37.90 0.32
N ARG A 6 16.81 -38.17 -0.86
CA ARG A 6 17.60 -38.43 -2.07
C ARG A 6 16.89 -38.21 -3.42
N CYS A 7 16.30 -37.03 -3.62
CA CYS A 7 15.87 -36.61 -4.96
C CYS A 7 17.05 -36.01 -5.75
N ARG A 8 17.82 -36.84 -6.46
CA ARG A 8 18.85 -36.38 -7.41
C ARG A 8 18.23 -36.16 -8.79
N VAL A 9 18.17 -34.91 -9.23
CA VAL A 9 17.85 -34.59 -10.64
C VAL A 9 19.09 -34.88 -11.47
N HIS A 10 19.01 -35.86 -12.38
CA HIS A 10 20.02 -36.08 -13.40
C HIS A 10 19.81 -35.09 -14.55
N CYS A 11 20.60 -34.02 -14.57
CA CYS A 11 20.79 -33.26 -15.81
C CYS A 11 21.72 -34.07 -16.73
N HIS A 12 21.33 -34.24 -17.99
CA HIS A 12 22.24 -34.75 -19.00
C HIS A 12 23.31 -33.70 -19.32
N ASP A 13 24.58 -34.11 -19.29
CA ASP A 13 25.70 -33.27 -19.74
C ASP A 13 25.62 -33.00 -21.24
N GLN A 14 25.01 -31.88 -21.62
CA GLN A 14 25.39 -31.16 -22.83
C GLN A 14 26.34 -30.02 -22.43
N MET A 15 27.64 -30.27 -22.58
CA MET A 15 28.64 -29.22 -22.51
C MET A 15 28.40 -28.19 -23.64
N ILE A 16 27.75 -27.08 -23.29
CA ILE A 16 27.74 -25.89 -24.14
C ILE A 16 29.13 -25.27 -24.04
N VAL A 17 29.99 -25.55 -25.02
CA VAL A 17 31.29 -24.90 -25.15
C VAL A 17 31.05 -23.43 -25.52
N PRO A 18 31.53 -22.44 -24.73
CA PRO A 18 31.36 -21.04 -25.07
C PRO A 18 32.15 -20.70 -26.33
N SER A 19 31.45 -20.34 -27.42
CA SER A 19 32.09 -19.68 -28.55
C SER A 19 32.70 -18.36 -28.10
N LYS A 20 33.96 -18.09 -28.47
CA LYS A 20 34.65 -16.82 -28.16
C LYS A 20 33.86 -15.64 -28.76
N GLY A 21 33.05 -14.97 -27.95
CA GLY A 21 32.24 -13.83 -28.35
C GLY A 21 31.53 -13.19 -27.16
N HIS A 22 31.39 -11.86 -27.19
CA HIS A 22 30.89 -11.04 -26.08
C HIS A 22 29.40 -11.27 -25.73
N ALA A 23 28.68 -12.08 -26.52
CA ALA A 23 27.24 -12.28 -26.41
C ALA A 23 26.73 -12.73 -25.03
N PHE A 24 27.49 -13.50 -24.25
CA PHE A 24 27.05 -13.92 -22.91
C PHE A 24 27.19 -12.81 -21.86
N THR A 25 28.22 -11.97 -21.98
CA THR A 25 28.35 -10.73 -21.20
C THR A 25 27.33 -9.69 -21.61
N ASP A 26 26.99 -9.59 -22.91
CA ASP A 26 25.97 -8.67 -23.42
C ASP A 26 24.56 -9.10 -23.01
N PHE A 27 24.29 -10.41 -22.97
CA PHE A 27 23.07 -10.98 -22.39
C PHE A 27 22.98 -10.64 -20.90
N LEU A 28 24.04 -10.89 -20.12
CA LEU A 28 24.01 -10.57 -18.68
C LEU A 28 23.90 -9.07 -18.38
N ALA A 29 24.54 -8.21 -19.18
CA ALA A 29 24.45 -6.75 -19.08
C ALA A 29 23.06 -6.21 -19.48
N SER A 30 22.32 -6.92 -20.33
CA SER A 30 20.93 -6.60 -20.68
C SER A 30 19.88 -7.29 -19.79
N THR A 31 20.29 -8.25 -18.94
CA THR A 31 19.42 -8.94 -17.97
C THR A 31 19.58 -8.44 -16.53
N HIS A 32 19.81 -7.13 -16.33
CA HIS A 32 19.30 -6.55 -15.10
C HIS A 32 17.77 -6.71 -15.14
N PRO A 33 17.12 -7.42 -14.20
CA PRO A 33 15.66 -7.43 -14.14
C PRO A 33 15.24 -5.97 -13.99
N LEU A 34 14.36 -5.49 -14.87
CA LEU A 34 13.82 -4.13 -14.80
C LEU A 34 13.14 -3.97 -13.45
N LEU A 35 13.86 -3.35 -12.52
CA LEU A 35 13.33 -3.03 -11.20
C LEU A 35 12.29 -1.91 -11.39
N PRO A 36 11.14 -2.00 -10.70
CA PRO A 36 10.06 -1.04 -10.88
C PRO A 36 10.49 0.36 -10.44
N ASP A 37 10.38 1.37 -11.32
CA ASP A 37 10.76 2.76 -11.02
C ASP A 37 10.11 3.32 -9.75
N SER A 38 8.94 2.78 -9.39
CA SER A 38 8.28 3.07 -8.12
C SER A 38 7.53 1.88 -7.52
N LEU A 39 7.36 1.93 -6.20
CA LEU A 39 6.65 0.96 -5.40
C LEU A 39 5.42 1.62 -4.81
N TYR A 40 4.26 0.99 -4.97
CA TYR A 40 3.01 1.43 -4.35
C TYR A 40 2.72 0.55 -3.14
N PHE A 41 2.61 1.15 -1.96
CA PHE A 41 2.08 0.51 -0.76
C PHE A 41 0.62 0.90 -0.63
N LEU A 42 -0.27 -0.08 -0.54
CA LEU A 42 -1.71 0.14 -0.54
C LEU A 42 -2.39 -0.52 0.66
N ASP A 43 -3.39 0.17 1.19
CA ASP A 43 -4.33 -0.41 2.14
C ASP A 43 -5.76 0.07 1.83
N ASP A 44 -6.76 -0.71 2.24
CA ASP A 44 -8.17 -0.45 1.99
C ASP A 44 -8.93 0.06 3.22
N SER A 45 -9.92 0.89 2.98
CA SER A 45 -10.85 1.37 3.99
C SER A 45 -12.23 1.56 3.38
N GLY A 46 -13.27 1.60 4.19
CA GLY A 46 -14.62 1.74 3.65
C GLY A 46 -15.74 1.37 4.59
N ASN A 47 -16.93 1.34 4.00
CA ASN A 47 -18.17 0.82 4.55
C ASN A 47 -19.00 0.18 3.42
N ALA A 48 -20.24 -0.22 3.70
CA ALA A 48 -21.12 -0.84 2.70
C ALA A 48 -21.40 0.04 1.46
N ASP A 49 -21.31 1.37 1.61
CA ASP A 49 -21.70 2.35 0.59
C ASP A 49 -20.50 2.99 -0.12
N THR A 50 -19.28 2.83 0.40
CA THR A 50 -18.07 3.55 -0.04
C THR A 50 -16.84 2.70 0.15
N SER A 51 -16.15 2.39 -0.95
CA SER A 51 -14.80 1.79 -0.92
C SER A 51 -13.75 2.89 -1.08
N VAL A 52 -12.60 2.73 -0.42
CA VAL A 52 -11.43 3.63 -0.46
C VAL A 52 -10.15 2.81 -0.49
N PHE A 53 -9.18 3.21 -1.31
CA PHE A 53 -7.78 2.77 -1.19
C PHE A 53 -6.90 3.98 -0.90
N GLY A 54 -6.13 3.92 0.19
CA GLY A 54 -5.01 4.82 0.42
C GLY A 54 -3.73 4.24 -0.17
N PHE A 55 -2.83 5.08 -0.68
CA PHE A 55 -1.55 4.60 -1.19
C PHE A 55 -0.38 5.56 -0.94
N LEU A 56 0.80 4.96 -0.83
CA LEU A 56 2.09 5.62 -0.86
C LEU A 56 2.82 5.18 -2.13
N ARG A 57 3.15 6.12 -3.03
CA ARG A 57 4.08 5.89 -4.14
C ARG A 57 5.47 6.33 -3.73
N VAL A 58 6.36 5.35 -3.63
CA VAL A 58 7.76 5.49 -3.25
C VAL A 58 8.64 5.33 -4.50
N PRO A 59 9.48 6.30 -4.89
CA PRO A 59 10.47 6.09 -5.94
C PRO A 59 11.53 5.08 -5.49
N GLN A 60 11.98 4.21 -6.40
CA GLN A 60 12.82 3.07 -6.01
C GLN A 60 14.23 3.48 -5.56
N VAL A 61 14.82 4.50 -6.18
CA VAL A 61 16.14 5.04 -5.80
C VAL A 61 15.97 5.90 -4.55
N ASP A 62 16.59 5.48 -3.45
CA ASP A 62 16.63 6.09 -2.10
C ASP A 62 15.29 6.40 -1.41
N GLY A 63 14.17 6.38 -2.12
CA GLY A 63 12.85 6.69 -1.59
C GLY A 63 12.34 5.67 -0.58
N TRP A 64 12.61 4.36 -0.78
CA TRP A 64 12.25 3.33 0.21
C TRP A 64 12.93 3.63 1.54
N SER A 65 14.27 3.68 1.54
CA SER A 65 15.07 3.87 2.76
C SER A 65 14.67 5.16 3.49
N THR A 66 14.40 6.23 2.75
CA THR A 66 13.97 7.53 3.31
C THR A 66 12.59 7.46 3.94
N ALA A 67 11.60 6.85 3.25
CA ALA A 67 10.23 6.73 3.76
C ALA A 67 10.15 5.76 4.95
N ASP A 68 10.84 4.61 4.86
CA ASP A 68 10.88 3.58 5.89
C ASP A 68 11.60 4.07 7.15
N ALA A 69 12.70 4.80 7.02
CA ALA A 69 13.38 5.44 8.16
C ALA A 69 12.50 6.51 8.84
N ALA A 70 11.85 7.38 8.06
CA ALA A 70 10.97 8.41 8.61
C ALA A 70 9.74 7.82 9.34
N TRP A 71 9.16 6.76 8.79
CA TRP A 71 8.05 6.06 9.45
C TRP A 71 8.49 5.24 10.65
N THR A 72 9.65 4.57 10.58
CA THR A 72 10.22 3.83 11.71
C THR A 72 10.54 4.75 12.88
N ALA A 73 11.13 5.93 12.64
CA ALA A 73 11.37 6.94 13.68
C ALA A 73 10.05 7.39 14.35
N PHE A 74 8.98 7.58 13.58
CA PHE A 74 7.65 7.85 14.15
C PHE A 74 7.14 6.68 15.02
N LEU A 75 7.31 5.43 14.58
CA LEU A 75 6.95 4.24 15.37
C LEU A 75 7.81 4.09 16.64
N GLU A 76 9.06 4.56 16.64
CA GLU A 76 9.93 4.62 17.81
C GLU A 76 9.44 5.67 18.83
N GLU A 77 9.03 6.86 18.38
CA GLU A 77 8.40 7.88 19.25
C GLU A 77 7.14 7.34 19.96
N LEU A 78 6.39 6.42 19.32
CA LEU A 78 5.21 5.80 19.93
C LEU A 78 5.54 4.84 21.07
N GLN A 79 6.73 4.24 21.12
CA GLN A 79 7.13 3.31 22.19
C GLN A 79 7.31 4.02 23.55
N VAL A 80 7.64 5.31 23.53
CA VAL A 80 7.81 6.14 24.74
C VAL A 80 6.60 7.03 25.04
N ASN A 81 5.51 6.91 24.28
CA ASN A 81 4.32 7.76 24.43
C ASN A 81 3.45 7.32 25.63
N PRO A 82 3.20 8.18 26.63
CA PRO A 82 2.51 7.80 27.87
C PRO A 82 0.99 7.62 27.74
N TYR A 83 0.40 7.88 26.57
CA TYR A 83 -1.05 7.77 26.36
C TYR A 83 -1.48 6.48 25.68
N ILE A 84 -0.55 5.76 25.05
CA ILE A 84 -0.77 4.48 24.38
C ILE A 84 0.24 3.44 24.90
N THR A 85 0.14 2.21 24.39
CA THR A 85 1.13 1.15 24.61
C THR A 85 1.41 0.58 23.23
N TYR A 86 2.55 0.88 22.64
CA TYR A 86 2.95 0.34 21.34
C TYR A 86 4.17 -0.57 21.51
N ALA A 87 4.13 -1.72 20.84
CA ALA A 87 5.20 -2.73 20.86
C ALA A 87 5.63 -3.06 19.43
N PRO A 88 6.95 -3.10 19.12
CA PRO A 88 7.44 -3.46 17.79
C PRO A 88 6.86 -4.79 17.28
N GLY A 89 6.50 -4.83 16.00
CA GLY A 89 5.93 -6.03 15.35
C GLY A 89 4.43 -6.23 15.56
N PHE A 90 3.75 -5.41 16.37
CA PHE A 90 2.30 -5.31 16.37
C PHE A 90 1.83 -4.35 15.27
N PRO A 91 0.78 -4.68 14.50
CA PRO A 91 0.26 -3.78 13.47
C PRO A 91 -0.43 -2.57 14.11
N LEU A 92 -0.08 -1.38 13.65
CA LEU A 92 -0.69 -0.12 14.04
C LEU A 92 -1.78 0.29 13.04
N HIS A 93 -3.05 0.10 13.39
CA HIS A 93 -4.19 0.55 12.58
C HIS A 93 -4.80 1.84 13.14
N ALA A 94 -5.03 2.85 12.29
CA ALA A 94 -5.61 4.13 12.65
C ALA A 94 -7.04 4.00 13.22
N VAL A 95 -7.81 3.03 12.72
CA VAL A 95 -9.15 2.73 13.26
C VAL A 95 -9.09 2.25 14.71
N ASP A 96 -8.05 1.52 15.12
CA ASP A 96 -7.93 1.03 16.49
C ASP A 96 -7.57 2.12 17.49
N LEU A 97 -6.70 3.06 17.08
CA LEU A 97 -6.41 4.30 17.81
C LEU A 97 -7.68 5.16 17.96
N VAL A 98 -8.33 5.48 16.83
CA VAL A 98 -9.40 6.49 16.77
C VAL A 98 -10.76 5.96 17.26
N ALA A 99 -11.08 4.69 17.01
CA ALA A 99 -12.28 4.06 17.57
C ALA A 99 -12.07 3.51 18.98
N GLY A 100 -10.82 3.44 19.45
CA GLY A 100 -10.45 2.80 20.72
C GLY A 100 -10.76 1.30 20.75
N ARG A 101 -10.93 0.67 19.57
CA ARG A 101 -11.32 -0.74 19.43
C ARG A 101 -10.15 -1.70 19.66
N GLY A 102 -8.92 -1.24 19.49
CA GLY A 102 -7.70 -1.86 20.02
C GLY A 102 -7.23 -1.31 21.36
N ARG A 103 -8.14 -0.77 22.23
CA ARG A 103 -7.92 -0.15 23.57
C ARG A 103 -6.51 0.43 23.86
N LEU A 104 -5.94 1.13 22.89
CA LEU A 104 -4.60 1.74 22.94
C LEU A 104 -3.42 0.76 23.16
N LEU A 105 -3.62 -0.51 22.74
CA LEU A 105 -2.66 -1.38 22.05
C LEU A 105 -1.59 -2.23 22.82
N HIS A 106 -1.70 -2.68 24.07
CA HIS A 106 -2.86 -2.98 24.93
C HIS A 106 -2.32 -3.45 26.30
N PRO A 107 -2.78 -2.94 27.46
CA PRO A 107 -2.67 -3.67 28.72
C PRO A 107 -3.96 -4.48 28.99
N VAL A 108 -3.81 -5.79 29.26
CA VAL A 108 -4.94 -6.68 29.56
C VAL A 108 -5.73 -6.16 30.77
N GLY A 109 -7.06 -6.04 30.63
CA GLY A 109 -7.96 -5.65 31.73
C GLY A 109 -8.14 -4.14 31.99
N GLY A 110 -7.51 -3.25 31.19
CA GLY A 110 -7.58 -1.80 31.41
C GLY A 110 -9.00 -1.18 31.32
N ALA A 111 -9.25 -0.19 32.16
CA ALA A 111 -10.47 0.62 32.19
C ALA A 111 -10.71 1.42 30.88
N ALA A 112 -11.93 1.91 30.68
CA ALA A 112 -12.31 2.65 29.48
C ALA A 112 -11.40 3.88 29.22
N PRO A 113 -10.94 4.13 27.97
CA PRO A 113 -10.06 5.25 27.68
C PRO A 113 -10.71 6.61 28.02
N THR A 114 -9.99 7.44 28.77
CA THR A 114 -10.40 8.81 29.10
C THR A 114 -10.52 9.67 27.84
N LYS A 115 -11.27 10.78 27.92
CA LYS A 115 -11.39 11.75 26.81
C LYS A 115 -10.01 12.20 26.30
N ARG A 116 -9.08 12.53 27.21
CA ARG A 116 -7.70 12.90 26.89
C ARG A 116 -7.00 11.80 26.08
N ARG A 117 -7.02 10.55 26.55
CA ARG A 117 -6.39 9.42 25.81
C ARG A 117 -6.97 9.23 24.40
N LYS A 118 -8.27 9.43 24.20
CA LYS A 118 -8.89 9.39 22.86
C LYS A 118 -8.43 10.55 21.97
N THR A 119 -8.30 11.76 22.53
CA THR A 119 -7.72 12.91 21.82
C THR A 119 -6.27 12.66 21.43
N GLU A 120 -5.44 12.12 22.32
CA GLU A 120 -4.03 11.84 21.96
C GLU A 120 -3.90 10.70 20.94
N ALA A 121 -4.73 9.65 21.02
CA ALA A 121 -4.76 8.61 19.99
C ALA A 121 -5.17 9.15 18.60
N ALA A 122 -6.07 10.13 18.57
CA ALA A 122 -6.38 10.89 17.36
C ALA A 122 -5.20 11.76 16.90
N ASN A 123 -4.53 12.47 17.81
CA ASN A 123 -3.34 13.28 17.51
C ASN A 123 -2.21 12.43 16.91
N ILE A 124 -2.03 11.18 17.37
CA ILE A 124 -1.03 10.24 16.83
C ILE A 124 -1.29 9.92 15.36
N VAL A 125 -2.56 9.71 14.95
CA VAL A 125 -2.90 9.51 13.54
C VAL A 125 -2.56 10.76 12.73
N LEU A 126 -2.93 11.96 13.21
CA LEU A 126 -2.60 13.22 12.56
C LEU A 126 -1.08 13.48 12.49
N GLN A 127 -0.32 13.07 13.51
CA GLN A 127 1.14 13.13 13.51
C GLN A 127 1.74 12.20 12.45
N GLY A 128 1.28 10.95 12.36
CA GLY A 128 1.72 10.00 11.32
C GLY A 128 1.49 10.54 9.91
N LEU A 129 0.30 11.10 9.63
CA LEU A 129 0.02 11.75 8.34
C LEU A 129 1.00 12.92 8.06
N ARG A 130 1.30 13.73 9.09
CA ARG A 130 2.26 14.85 8.98
C ARG A 130 3.71 14.39 8.82
N THR A 131 4.09 13.24 9.36
CA THR A 131 5.39 12.61 9.09
C THR A 131 5.50 12.27 7.61
N LEU A 132 4.50 11.59 7.04
CA LEU A 132 4.46 11.23 5.62
C LEU A 132 4.50 12.45 4.71
N ALA A 133 3.77 13.52 5.03
CA ALA A 133 3.77 14.77 4.27
C ALA A 133 5.13 15.51 4.23
N ARG A 134 6.08 15.13 5.09
CA ARG A 134 7.43 15.71 5.17
C ARG A 134 8.51 14.85 4.51
N VAL A 135 8.20 13.62 4.09
CA VAL A 135 9.18 12.73 3.46
C VAL A 135 9.50 13.22 2.04
N PRO A 136 10.76 13.59 1.72
CA PRO A 136 11.12 14.04 0.38
C PRO A 136 10.85 12.96 -0.68
N GLY A 137 10.25 13.34 -1.80
CA GLY A 137 9.97 12.45 -2.93
C GLY A 137 8.82 11.44 -2.73
N LEU A 138 8.30 11.29 -1.50
CA LEU A 138 7.13 10.45 -1.23
C LEU A 138 5.88 11.11 -1.82
N ALA A 139 5.15 10.39 -2.67
CA ALA A 139 3.84 10.81 -3.13
C ALA A 139 2.76 10.04 -2.37
N VAL A 140 1.89 10.76 -1.67
CA VAL A 140 0.71 10.21 -0.99
C VAL A 140 -0.52 10.41 -1.87
N GLY A 141 -1.44 9.46 -1.88
CA GLY A 141 -2.72 9.60 -2.57
C GLY A 141 -3.79 8.65 -2.04
N ALA A 142 -5.01 8.83 -2.52
CA ALA A 142 -6.13 7.95 -2.23
C ALA A 142 -7.12 7.99 -3.39
N VAL A 143 -7.80 6.88 -3.61
CA VAL A 143 -8.94 6.78 -4.53
C VAL A 143 -10.16 6.27 -3.78
N TYR A 144 -11.36 6.69 -4.19
CA TYR A 144 -12.61 6.21 -3.62
C TYR A 144 -13.68 6.05 -4.69
N ARG A 145 -14.74 5.31 -4.36
CA ARG A 145 -15.95 5.22 -5.19
C ARG A 145 -17.14 4.78 -4.34
N HIS A 146 -18.28 5.45 -4.50
CA HIS A 146 -19.54 5.07 -3.87
C HIS A 146 -20.20 3.88 -4.59
N GLY A 147 -20.96 3.07 -3.84
CA GLY A 147 -21.66 1.88 -4.36
C GLY A 147 -20.74 0.79 -4.94
N ALA A 148 -19.46 0.83 -4.58
CA ALA A 148 -18.40 0.05 -5.20
C ALA A 148 -17.98 -1.13 -4.32
N THR A 149 -17.79 -2.32 -4.92
CA THR A 149 -16.96 -3.35 -4.28
C THR A 149 -15.51 -2.86 -4.21
N ARG A 150 -14.77 -3.36 -3.23
CA ARG A 150 -13.35 -3.09 -3.07
C ARG A 150 -12.56 -3.57 -4.30
N GLU A 151 -12.90 -4.75 -4.81
CA GLU A 151 -12.24 -5.39 -5.95
C GLU A 151 -12.41 -4.59 -7.24
N ASP A 152 -13.58 -3.99 -7.46
CA ASP A 152 -13.83 -3.12 -8.62
C ASP A 152 -13.10 -1.78 -8.50
N LEU A 153 -13.07 -1.17 -7.31
CA LEU A 153 -12.29 0.06 -7.08
C LEU A 153 -10.79 -0.20 -7.31
N TYR A 154 -10.30 -1.33 -6.82
CA TYR A 154 -8.91 -1.74 -7.04
C TYR A 154 -8.60 -1.98 -8.52
N ALA A 155 -9.53 -2.55 -9.29
CA ALA A 155 -9.35 -2.72 -10.72
C ALA A 155 -9.23 -1.37 -11.46
N ASP A 156 -10.06 -0.39 -11.13
CA ASP A 156 -9.96 0.96 -11.70
C ASP A 156 -8.66 1.67 -11.27
N LEU A 157 -8.20 1.46 -10.02
CA LEU A 157 -6.92 1.97 -9.51
C LEU A 157 -5.72 1.39 -10.27
N VAL A 158 -5.69 0.07 -10.45
CA VAL A 158 -4.64 -0.62 -11.21
C VAL A 158 -4.58 -0.12 -12.66
N GLU A 159 -5.75 0.07 -13.31
CA GLU A 159 -5.81 0.62 -14.67
C GLU A 159 -5.33 2.08 -14.73
N MET A 160 -5.77 2.93 -13.79
CA MET A 160 -5.35 4.32 -13.68
C MET A 160 -3.83 4.45 -13.52
N VAL A 161 -3.24 3.66 -12.62
CA VAL A 161 -1.79 3.68 -12.36
C VAL A 161 -1.01 3.10 -13.54
N ASN A 162 -1.49 2.02 -14.16
CA ASN A 162 -0.90 1.48 -15.39
C ASN A 162 -0.82 2.54 -16.50
N ASN A 163 -1.93 3.23 -16.77
CA ASN A 163 -1.99 4.26 -17.80
C ASN A 163 -1.11 5.47 -17.47
N ARG A 164 -0.99 5.84 -16.18
CA ARG A 164 -0.07 6.89 -15.72
C ARG A 164 1.39 6.54 -15.96
N HIS A 165 1.80 5.31 -15.64
CA HIS A 165 3.17 4.85 -15.85
C HIS A 165 3.49 4.64 -17.34
N ALA A 166 2.53 4.17 -18.13
CA ALA A 166 2.61 4.09 -19.59
C ALA A 166 2.89 5.47 -20.23
N ALA A 167 2.09 6.48 -19.86
CA ALA A 167 2.27 7.85 -20.35
C ALA A 167 3.62 8.48 -19.92
N ALA A 168 4.22 8.00 -18.84
CA ALA A 168 5.52 8.45 -18.35
C ALA A 168 6.71 7.59 -18.82
N GLY A 169 6.48 6.49 -19.56
CA GLY A 169 7.54 5.55 -19.96
C GLY A 169 8.22 4.83 -18.78
N THR A 170 7.52 4.68 -17.65
CA THR A 170 8.05 4.08 -16.39
C THR A 170 7.22 2.87 -15.99
N SER A 171 7.56 2.24 -14.87
CA SER A 171 6.93 1.03 -14.34
C SER A 171 6.74 1.09 -12.82
N CYS A 172 5.92 0.19 -12.29
CA CYS A 172 5.70 0.09 -10.85
C CYS A 172 5.29 -1.30 -10.38
N GLN A 173 5.53 -1.62 -9.10
CA GLN A 173 5.01 -2.83 -8.44
C GLN A 173 4.10 -2.44 -7.27
N PHE A 174 3.01 -3.20 -7.10
CA PHE A 174 2.07 -3.01 -6.00
C PHE A 174 2.39 -3.96 -4.85
N ILE A 175 2.36 -3.43 -3.64
CA ILE A 175 2.46 -4.12 -2.35
C ILE A 175 1.18 -3.73 -1.59
N VAL A 176 0.37 -4.70 -1.19
CA VAL A 176 -0.96 -4.47 -0.59
C VAL A 176 -1.03 -5.20 0.74
N ASP A 177 -1.71 -4.63 1.75
CA ASP A 177 -2.00 -5.42 2.94
C ASP A 177 -2.84 -6.66 2.58
N GLY A 178 -2.54 -7.76 3.25
CA GLY A 178 -3.20 -9.03 3.00
C GLY A 178 -2.39 -10.25 3.38
N ASN A 179 -3.10 -11.36 3.55
CA ASN A 179 -2.55 -12.64 4.01
C ASN A 179 -2.12 -13.57 2.85
N GLY A 180 -2.11 -13.09 1.61
CA GLY A 180 -1.78 -13.89 0.43
C GLY A 180 -2.94 -14.65 -0.21
N THR A 181 -4.13 -14.76 0.42
CA THR A 181 -5.25 -15.57 -0.12
C THR A 181 -6.13 -14.86 -1.14
N GLU A 182 -6.07 -13.54 -1.21
CA GLU A 182 -6.98 -12.70 -2.00
C GLU A 182 -6.86 -12.94 -3.52
N ARG A 183 -7.98 -13.26 -4.16
CA ARG A 183 -8.06 -13.59 -5.59
C ARG A 183 -8.54 -12.41 -6.45
N GLY A 184 -9.38 -11.52 -5.91
CA GLY A 184 -9.94 -10.39 -6.64
C GLY A 184 -8.87 -9.42 -7.12
N LEU A 185 -7.95 -9.03 -6.22
CA LEU A 185 -6.86 -8.09 -6.53
C LEU A 185 -5.88 -8.66 -7.57
N ARG A 186 -5.61 -9.98 -7.54
CA ARG A 186 -4.80 -10.64 -8.58
C ARG A 186 -5.52 -10.69 -9.93
N ALA A 187 -6.82 -10.94 -9.94
CA ALA A 187 -7.62 -10.91 -11.15
C ALA A 187 -7.62 -9.52 -11.81
N ALA A 188 -7.55 -8.43 -11.03
CA ALA A 188 -7.39 -7.08 -11.57
C ALA A 188 -6.09 -6.90 -12.37
N HIS A 189 -4.93 -7.26 -11.80
CA HIS A 189 -3.64 -7.19 -12.49
C HIS A 189 -3.61 -8.04 -13.78
N ARG A 190 -4.17 -9.25 -13.72
CA ARG A 190 -4.18 -10.18 -14.85
C ARG A 190 -5.09 -9.75 -16.00
N ARG A 191 -6.01 -8.80 -15.78
CA ARG A 191 -6.83 -8.17 -16.84
C ARG A 191 -6.07 -7.09 -17.64
N LEU A 192 -4.92 -6.61 -17.17
CA LEU A 192 -4.11 -5.66 -17.93
C LEU A 192 -3.54 -6.32 -19.20
N PRO A 193 -3.62 -5.68 -20.39
CA PRO A 193 -2.97 -6.17 -21.60
C PRO A 193 -1.48 -6.42 -21.38
N VAL A 194 -0.93 -7.49 -21.95
CA VAL A 194 0.48 -7.85 -21.74
C VAL A 194 1.41 -6.86 -22.45
N GLU A 195 1.06 -6.45 -23.66
CA GLU A 195 1.84 -5.50 -24.48
C GLU A 195 1.93 -4.08 -23.88
N TYR A 196 1.06 -3.73 -22.92
CA TYR A 196 0.95 -2.38 -22.34
C TYR A 196 0.99 -2.40 -20.80
N ARG A 197 1.73 -3.36 -20.23
CA ARG A 197 1.78 -3.57 -18.77
C ARG A 197 2.93 -2.80 -18.13
N HIS A 198 2.56 -1.73 -17.43
CA HIS A 198 3.46 -0.91 -16.61
C HIS A 198 3.26 -1.14 -15.09
N VAL A 199 2.13 -1.73 -14.67
CA VAL A 199 1.99 -2.36 -13.35
C VAL A 199 2.52 -3.80 -13.43
N LEU A 200 3.68 -4.05 -12.84
CA LEU A 200 4.37 -5.33 -12.93
C LEU A 200 3.68 -6.41 -12.06
N GLY A 201 3.70 -7.64 -12.58
CA GLY A 201 3.30 -8.86 -11.85
C GLY A 201 1.85 -8.91 -11.34
N ASP A 202 1.62 -9.88 -10.45
CA ASP A 202 0.51 -9.86 -9.48
C ASP A 202 0.89 -8.93 -8.30
N PRO A 203 -0.07 -8.44 -7.49
CA PRO A 203 0.25 -7.68 -6.29
C PRO A 203 0.93 -8.54 -5.22
N LEU A 204 1.92 -7.96 -4.55
CA LEU A 204 2.59 -8.56 -3.40
C LEU A 204 1.72 -8.35 -2.15
N LEU A 205 0.91 -9.35 -1.83
CA LEU A 205 0.06 -9.34 -0.64
C LEU A 205 0.90 -9.70 0.60
N VAL A 206 1.10 -8.74 1.50
CA VAL A 206 1.96 -8.91 2.69
C VAL A 206 1.25 -8.32 3.92
N PRO A 207 1.19 -9.02 5.07
CA PRO A 207 0.56 -8.47 6.26
C PRO A 207 1.27 -7.20 6.76
N ALA A 208 0.53 -6.13 7.07
CA ALA A 208 1.08 -4.81 7.45
C ALA A 208 2.05 -4.86 8.65
N ARG A 209 1.89 -5.83 9.56
CA ARG A 209 2.86 -6.10 10.66
C ARG A 209 4.29 -6.46 10.20
N ARG A 210 4.49 -6.75 8.91
CA ARG A 210 5.80 -7.09 8.31
C ARG A 210 6.43 -5.97 7.50
N ILE A 211 5.65 -4.96 7.11
CA ILE A 211 6.11 -3.84 6.28
C ILE A 211 5.56 -2.55 6.91
N PRO A 212 6.39 -1.75 7.59
CA PRO A 212 5.95 -0.54 8.28
C PRO A 212 5.19 0.43 7.36
N LEU A 213 5.60 0.56 6.10
CA LEU A 213 4.95 1.40 5.09
C LEU A 213 3.52 0.97 4.69
N LEU A 214 3.09 -0.27 4.97
CA LEU A 214 1.68 -0.64 4.83
C LEU A 214 0.83 -0.08 6.00
N GLN A 215 1.38 -0.01 7.21
CA GLN A 215 0.72 0.66 8.35
C GLN A 215 0.63 2.18 8.13
N ALA A 216 1.58 2.75 7.38
CA ALA A 216 1.49 4.12 6.90
C ALA A 216 0.37 4.29 5.86
N ALA A 217 0.15 3.30 4.98
CA ALA A 217 -0.94 3.31 4.01
C ALA A 217 -2.34 3.19 4.69
N ASP A 218 -2.48 2.40 5.76
CA ASP A 218 -3.70 2.36 6.62
C ASP A 218 -4.11 3.77 7.06
N PHE A 219 -3.16 4.56 7.58
CA PHE A 219 -3.44 5.91 8.08
C PHE A 219 -3.99 6.81 6.96
N VAL A 220 -3.40 6.72 5.76
CA VAL A 220 -3.81 7.45 4.57
C VAL A 220 -5.22 7.02 4.13
N ALA A 221 -5.48 5.70 4.05
CA ALA A 221 -6.76 5.12 3.65
C ALA A 221 -7.89 5.52 4.62
N TYR A 222 -7.61 5.44 5.93
CA TYR A 222 -8.57 5.80 6.97
C TYR A 222 -8.87 7.31 6.99
N ALA A 223 -7.86 8.16 6.86
CA ALA A 223 -8.04 9.61 6.79
C ALA A 223 -8.82 10.04 5.53
N ALA A 224 -8.51 9.45 4.38
CA ALA A 224 -9.26 9.61 3.14
C ALA A 224 -10.73 9.22 3.33
N HIS A 225 -11.01 8.04 3.90
CA HIS A 225 -12.37 7.57 4.16
C HIS A 225 -13.16 8.49 5.10
N GLN A 226 -12.56 9.04 6.17
CA GLN A 226 -13.27 10.02 7.01
C GLN A 226 -13.54 11.36 6.29
N SER A 227 -12.70 11.72 5.31
CA SER A 227 -12.88 12.93 4.49
C SER A 227 -14.01 12.76 3.45
N VAL A 228 -14.18 11.55 2.90
CA VAL A 228 -15.31 11.17 2.01
C VAL A 228 -16.61 11.06 2.78
N VAL A 229 -16.70 10.07 3.70
CA VAL A 229 -17.97 9.61 4.27
C VAL A 229 -18.52 10.58 5.31
N ARG A 230 -17.65 11.39 5.91
CA ARG A 230 -18.02 12.46 6.86
C ARG A 230 -18.96 11.99 7.98
N LEU A 231 -18.62 10.88 8.64
CA LEU A 231 -19.38 10.39 9.78
C LEU A 231 -19.43 11.45 10.90
N PRO A 232 -20.61 11.80 11.47
CA PRO A 232 -20.72 12.85 12.49
C PRO A 232 -19.85 12.61 13.74
N SER A 233 -19.70 11.35 14.16
CA SER A 233 -18.82 10.96 15.28
C SER A 233 -17.31 11.14 14.99
N ARG A 234 -16.95 11.53 13.77
CA ARG A 234 -15.59 11.75 13.26
C ARG A 234 -15.39 13.14 12.66
N ALA A 235 -16.27 14.10 12.97
CA ALA A 235 -16.20 15.49 12.48
C ALA A 235 -14.83 16.14 12.62
N PHE A 236 -14.10 15.83 13.70
CA PHE A 236 -12.75 16.33 13.95
C PHE A 236 -11.69 15.85 12.94
N MET A 237 -11.98 14.87 12.08
CA MET A 237 -11.06 14.29 11.09
C MET A 237 -11.35 14.68 9.64
N TRP A 238 -12.53 15.25 9.34
CA TRP A 238 -13.03 15.37 7.95
C TRP A 238 -12.10 16.13 7.00
N ASP A 239 -11.29 17.05 7.54
CA ASP A 239 -10.38 17.88 6.75
C ASP A 239 -8.91 17.45 6.89
N TRP A 240 -8.59 16.41 7.67
CA TRP A 240 -7.18 16.03 7.93
C TRP A 240 -6.44 15.65 6.65
N TYR A 241 -7.06 14.84 5.79
CA TYR A 241 -6.43 14.40 4.55
C TYR A 241 -6.09 15.59 3.65
N THR A 242 -7.06 16.49 3.43
CA THR A 242 -6.92 17.66 2.55
C THR A 242 -6.01 18.75 3.15
N GLN A 243 -5.99 18.91 4.48
CA GLN A 243 -5.08 19.84 5.15
C GLN A 243 -3.63 19.36 5.18
N VAL A 244 -3.40 18.06 5.32
CA VAL A 244 -2.04 17.49 5.44
C VAL A 244 -1.41 17.22 4.08
N PHE A 245 -2.20 16.86 3.06
CA PHE A 245 -1.72 16.60 1.71
C PHE A 245 -2.33 17.57 0.66
N PRO A 246 -2.18 18.90 0.80
CA PRO A 246 -2.80 19.86 -0.12
C PRO A 246 -2.24 19.78 -1.55
N ALA A 247 -1.00 19.30 -1.71
CA ALA A 247 -0.37 19.07 -3.02
C ALA A 247 -0.66 17.66 -3.58
N ALA A 248 -1.23 16.75 -2.78
CA ALA A 248 -1.79 15.50 -3.31
C ALA A 248 -3.14 15.83 -3.95
N ASN A 249 -3.09 16.23 -5.23
CA ASN A 249 -4.27 16.63 -5.98
C ASN A 249 -5.35 15.54 -5.96
N ALA A 250 -6.36 15.81 -5.14
CA ALA A 250 -7.56 15.01 -4.89
C ALA A 250 -7.32 13.57 -4.43
N LEU A 251 -7.87 13.28 -3.25
CA LEU A 251 -8.72 12.11 -3.04
C LEU A 251 -9.58 11.86 -4.30
N ILE A 252 -9.19 10.90 -5.14
CA ILE A 252 -9.73 10.75 -6.50
C ILE A 252 -11.05 9.99 -6.44
N ASP A 253 -12.15 10.62 -6.84
CA ASP A 253 -13.39 9.91 -7.14
C ASP A 253 -13.21 9.17 -8.47
N LEU A 254 -13.16 7.84 -8.42
CA LEU A 254 -13.20 6.99 -9.62
C LEU A 254 -14.65 6.70 -10.03
N GLY A 255 -15.50 7.73 -9.89
CA GLY A 255 -16.94 7.73 -10.12
C GLY A 255 -17.34 7.02 -11.41
N SER A 256 -18.49 6.34 -11.35
CA SER A 256 -18.93 5.32 -12.30
C SER A 256 -18.51 5.59 -13.75
N ARG A 257 -17.70 4.70 -14.33
CA ARG A 257 -17.49 4.60 -15.79
C ARG A 257 -18.83 4.32 -16.48
N LEU A 258 -19.59 5.38 -16.74
CA LEU A 258 -20.80 5.35 -17.54
C LEU A 258 -20.40 4.92 -18.96
N LYS A 259 -20.76 3.66 -19.28
CA LYS A 259 -20.53 2.99 -20.56
C LYS A 259 -19.04 2.76 -20.87
N ARG A 260 -18.59 1.53 -20.62
CA ARG A 260 -17.65 0.90 -21.56
C ARG A 260 -18.31 0.94 -22.94
N SER A 261 -17.83 1.83 -23.81
CA SER A 261 -18.11 1.73 -25.25
C SER A 261 -17.73 0.33 -25.72
N GLY A 262 -18.57 -0.26 -26.57
CA GLY A 262 -18.43 -1.65 -27.00
C GLY A 262 -17.09 -1.93 -27.71
N PRO A 263 -16.77 -3.22 -27.96
CA PRO A 263 -15.51 -3.59 -28.59
C PRO A 263 -15.35 -2.88 -29.94
N LEU A 264 -14.20 -2.23 -30.11
CA LEU A 264 -13.70 -1.88 -31.43
C LEU A 264 -13.60 -3.17 -32.25
N ARG A 265 -14.25 -3.17 -33.42
CA ARG A 265 -14.14 -4.21 -34.44
C ARG A 265 -13.01 -3.86 -35.40
#